data_AF-A0A117IC40-F1
#
_entry.id   AF-A0A117IC40-F1
#
_cell.length_a   1.000
_cell.length_b   1.000
_cell.length_c   1.000
_cell.angle_alpha   90.00
_cell.angle_beta   90.00
_cell.angle_gamma   90.00
#
_symmetry.space_group_name_H-M   'P 1'
#
loop_
_entity.id
_entity.type
_entity.pdbx_description
1 polymer ?
#
loop_
_entity_poly.entity_id
_entity_poly.type
_entity_poly.pdbx_seq_one_letter_code
_entity_poly.pdbx_strand_id
1 'polypeptide(L)'
;MARRLFNGRRFSENGWPYVDEGSCTWAAVPGTNGGVTLQIQNGPPLVLLLAWAADWNAYIEPLRDADSACWTPGNSVATSNHPGGTAIDLNWNSHPFQKRGSLNAAQMATMAEMEAFYEGNVFWAGRWDNPVDEMHSQVGYDTYDQANDRPFPKVQDFINRKIRADGFSTFRRGGTVPPPPAGNQADVLARAAGITLAKATDILPGVVNGLRDSECTNINRIAMWLAQMGHESAGFNATEEYASGAAYEGRCSDLGNCQPGDGVRFKGRSWIQITGRANYTKLSAWAYSKGIVPTPTFFIDDSRRLAEMQYAGLGPAWYWTVARPDINALSDAGDIVAVTQRINGGQNGITARRDRYRRAINLGDQLLTLTQSGDDDFMSALNADEQREVLDLLRVLAKNPYPSRSPLRHLGEGNIDTIAGIGLNEDGNVHVVVSILLGLVGDPTTLALLAEVANADLTKYPDRAADKALATRILLYIATTNPTVLQANGASA
;
A
#
# COMPACT_ATOMS: atom_id res chain seq x y z
N MET A 1 -12.53 -5.47 -22.51
CA MET A 1 -13.59 -4.78 -23.29
C MET A 1 -13.53 -5.30 -24.71
N ALA A 2 -14.66 -5.69 -25.27
CA ALA A 2 -14.77 -6.04 -26.68
C ALA A 2 -14.83 -4.74 -27.51
N ARG A 3 -13.94 -4.66 -28.50
CA ARG A 3 -13.82 -3.50 -29.39
C ARG A 3 -14.70 -3.71 -30.62
N ARG A 4 -15.23 -2.62 -31.16
CA ARG A 4 -15.89 -2.64 -32.48
C ARG A 4 -15.39 -1.53 -33.37
N LEU A 5 -15.65 -1.64 -34.67
CA LEU A 5 -15.52 -0.52 -35.58
C LEU A 5 -16.86 0.23 -35.64
N PHE A 6 -16.79 1.56 -35.71
CA PHE A 6 -17.94 2.40 -36.01
C PHE A 6 -17.59 3.24 -37.24
N ASN A 7 -18.35 3.09 -38.33
CA ASN A 7 -18.05 3.72 -39.63
C ASN A 7 -16.59 3.53 -40.07
N GLY A 8 -16.06 2.31 -39.89
CA GLY A 8 -14.67 1.94 -40.22
C GLY A 8 -13.59 2.47 -39.26
N ARG A 9 -13.96 3.24 -38.23
CA ARG A 9 -13.03 3.81 -37.24
C ARG A 9 -12.92 2.94 -36.00
N ARG A 10 -11.73 2.90 -35.41
CA ARG A 10 -11.45 2.23 -34.12
C ARG A 10 -11.68 3.12 -32.90
N PHE A 11 -11.51 4.43 -33.08
CA PHE A 11 -11.58 5.42 -32.03
C PHE A 11 -12.61 6.50 -32.38
N SER A 12 -13.31 6.96 -31.36
CA SER A 12 -14.20 8.11 -31.38
C SER A 12 -13.44 9.43 -31.39
N GLU A 13 -14.14 10.54 -31.54
CA GLU A 13 -13.57 11.88 -31.65
C GLU A 13 -12.68 12.26 -30.47
N ASN A 14 -13.08 11.93 -29.24
CA ASN A 14 -12.26 12.17 -28.05
C ASN A 14 -11.08 11.19 -27.88
N GLY A 15 -10.87 10.32 -28.88
CA GLY A 15 -9.79 9.38 -28.96
C GLY A 15 -10.02 8.06 -28.23
N TRP A 16 -11.16 7.89 -27.56
CA TRP A 16 -11.49 6.64 -26.89
C TRP A 16 -11.98 5.57 -27.87
N PRO A 17 -11.68 4.30 -27.60
CA PRO A 17 -12.05 3.18 -28.45
C PRO A 17 -13.56 2.93 -28.50
N TYR A 18 -14.07 2.62 -29.69
CA TYR A 18 -15.42 2.15 -29.87
C TYR A 18 -15.60 0.76 -29.27
N VAL A 19 -16.74 0.55 -28.59
CA VAL A 19 -17.06 -0.71 -27.92
C VAL A 19 -18.50 -1.14 -28.19
N ASP A 20 -18.73 -2.44 -28.02
CA ASP A 20 -20.07 -3.02 -28.05
C ASP A 20 -20.83 -2.75 -26.74
N GLU A 21 -22.12 -3.07 -26.77
CA GLU A 21 -23.02 -2.90 -25.62
C GLU A 21 -22.53 -3.65 -24.38
N GLY A 22 -21.99 -4.86 -24.56
CA GLY A 22 -21.49 -5.72 -23.48
C GLY A 22 -20.25 -5.16 -22.76
N SER A 23 -19.64 -4.11 -23.31
CA SER A 23 -18.52 -3.39 -22.69
C SER A 23 -18.97 -2.11 -21.98
N CYS A 24 -20.28 -1.89 -21.86
CA CYS A 24 -20.89 -0.81 -21.10
C CYS A 24 -21.72 -1.37 -19.94
N THR A 25 -21.92 -0.55 -18.91
CA THR A 25 -22.73 -0.89 -17.73
C THR A 25 -23.83 0.14 -17.56
N TRP A 26 -25.06 -0.33 -17.33
CA TRP A 26 -26.15 0.51 -16.82
C TRP A 26 -25.86 0.87 -15.36
N ALA A 27 -25.66 2.16 -15.09
CA ALA A 27 -25.40 2.68 -13.75
C ALA A 27 -26.39 3.77 -13.39
N ALA A 28 -26.91 3.70 -12.16
CA ALA A 28 -27.77 4.75 -11.61
C ALA A 28 -26.96 5.99 -11.28
N VAL A 29 -27.44 7.16 -11.71
CA VAL A 29 -26.78 8.45 -11.42
C VAL A 29 -26.95 8.78 -9.93
N PRO A 30 -25.86 8.96 -9.16
CA PRO A 30 -25.95 9.34 -7.76
C PRO A 30 -26.80 10.60 -7.53
N GLY A 31 -27.62 10.60 -6.47
CA GLY A 31 -28.49 11.72 -6.13
C GLY A 31 -29.84 11.75 -6.86
N THR A 32 -30.10 10.77 -7.73
CA THR A 32 -31.40 10.59 -8.41
C THR A 32 -32.30 9.53 -7.75
N ASN A 33 -31.83 8.88 -6.67
CA ASN A 33 -32.49 7.76 -6.00
C ASN A 33 -32.84 6.59 -6.95
N GLY A 34 -31.99 6.34 -7.95
CA GLY A 34 -32.21 5.33 -8.98
C GLY A 34 -33.17 5.76 -10.09
N GLY A 35 -33.63 7.01 -10.08
CA GLY A 35 -34.57 7.55 -11.05
C GLY A 35 -33.98 7.91 -12.41
N VAL A 36 -32.65 7.88 -12.56
CA VAL A 36 -31.95 8.08 -13.85
C VAL A 36 -30.81 7.08 -13.96
N THR A 37 -30.72 6.37 -15.08
CA THR A 37 -29.66 5.42 -15.37
C THR A 37 -28.98 5.72 -16.71
N LEU A 38 -27.68 5.48 -16.80
CA LEU A 38 -26.89 5.71 -18.01
C LEU A 38 -26.07 4.46 -18.33
N GLN A 39 -26.04 4.07 -19.61
CA GLN A 39 -25.24 2.95 -20.09
C GLN A 39 -23.85 3.44 -20.54
N ILE A 40 -22.85 3.33 -19.68
CA ILE A 40 -21.53 3.97 -19.91
C ILE A 40 -20.45 2.92 -20.13
N GLN A 41 -19.45 3.22 -20.96
CA GLN A 41 -18.28 2.35 -21.17
C GLN A 41 -17.56 2.04 -19.85
N ASN A 42 -17.25 0.76 -19.65
CA ASN A 42 -16.56 0.28 -18.47
C ASN A 42 -15.16 0.89 -18.29
N GLY A 43 -14.74 1.10 -17.04
CA GLY A 43 -13.46 1.71 -16.71
C GLY A 43 -13.59 3.20 -16.39
N PRO A 44 -12.58 4.04 -16.69
CA PRO A 44 -12.63 5.46 -16.35
C PRO A 44 -13.84 6.24 -16.88
N PRO A 45 -14.38 6.01 -18.10
CA PRO A 45 -15.56 6.72 -18.58
C PRO A 45 -16.77 6.57 -17.66
N LEU A 46 -17.03 5.34 -17.18
CA LEU A 46 -18.08 5.06 -16.20
C LEU A 46 -17.92 5.91 -14.94
N VAL A 47 -16.71 6.02 -14.40
CA VAL A 47 -16.46 6.80 -13.17
C VAL A 47 -16.63 8.31 -13.42
N LEU A 48 -16.05 8.82 -14.51
CA LEU A 48 -16.06 10.24 -14.84
C LEU A 48 -17.45 10.76 -15.18
N LEU A 49 -18.14 10.08 -16.11
CA LEU A 49 -19.43 10.56 -16.63
C LEU A 49 -20.56 10.38 -15.61
N LEU A 50 -20.48 9.36 -14.75
CA LEU A 50 -21.45 9.19 -13.68
C LEU A 50 -21.33 10.27 -12.60
N ALA A 51 -20.10 10.63 -12.22
CA ALA A 51 -19.86 11.72 -11.29
C ALA A 51 -20.26 13.08 -11.89
N TRP A 52 -19.96 13.30 -13.18
CA TRP A 52 -20.37 14.51 -13.90
C TRP A 52 -21.90 14.64 -13.96
N ALA A 53 -22.61 13.56 -14.28
CA ALA A 53 -24.07 13.54 -14.27
C ALA A 53 -24.65 13.81 -12.88
N ALA A 54 -24.01 13.31 -11.81
CA ALA A 54 -24.42 13.62 -10.43
C ALA A 54 -24.19 15.10 -10.07
N ASP A 55 -23.14 15.73 -10.59
CA ASP A 55 -22.88 17.17 -10.43
C ASP A 55 -23.88 18.01 -11.20
N TRP A 56 -24.21 17.61 -12.43
CA TRP A 56 -25.27 18.23 -13.21
C TRP A 56 -26.60 18.18 -12.47
N ASN A 57 -27.01 16.99 -12.02
CA ASN A 57 -28.25 16.77 -11.28
C ASN A 57 -28.37 17.64 -10.01
N ALA A 58 -27.25 17.83 -9.31
CA ALA A 58 -27.23 18.56 -8.04
C ALA A 58 -27.13 20.08 -8.22
N TYR A 59 -26.41 20.56 -9.24
CA TYR A 59 -25.96 21.95 -9.31
C TYR A 59 -26.33 22.70 -10.58
N ILE A 60 -26.69 22.01 -11.67
CA ILE A 60 -27.19 22.63 -12.90
C ILE A 60 -28.72 22.53 -12.94
N GLU A 61 -29.25 21.32 -12.98
CA GLU A 61 -30.69 21.03 -12.87
C GLU A 61 -30.94 19.53 -12.66
N PRO A 62 -32.08 19.13 -12.06
CA PRO A 62 -32.42 17.72 -11.88
C PRO A 62 -32.49 16.96 -13.20
N LEU A 63 -31.91 15.76 -13.22
CA LEU A 63 -31.92 14.88 -14.38
C LEU A 63 -33.22 14.10 -14.53
N ARG A 64 -33.51 13.71 -15.76
CA ARG A 64 -34.65 12.88 -16.15
C ARG A 64 -34.18 11.73 -17.03
N ASP A 65 -34.64 10.53 -16.71
CA ASP A 65 -34.28 9.32 -17.46
C ASP A 65 -34.83 9.33 -18.89
N ALA A 66 -36.05 9.85 -19.06
CA ALA A 66 -36.74 9.87 -20.33
C ALA A 66 -36.02 10.68 -21.43
N ASP A 67 -35.12 11.58 -21.03
CA ASP A 67 -34.32 12.39 -21.94
C ASP A 67 -32.87 12.56 -21.52
N SER A 68 -32.27 11.51 -20.95
CA SER A 68 -30.83 11.41 -20.72
C SER A 68 -30.29 10.05 -21.17
N ALA A 69 -29.15 10.02 -21.89
CA ALA A 69 -28.58 8.78 -22.41
C ALA A 69 -27.06 8.86 -22.60
N CYS A 70 -26.42 7.70 -22.78
CA CYS A 70 -24.97 7.58 -23.00
C CYS A 70 -24.66 6.75 -24.26
N TRP A 71 -24.44 5.45 -24.12
CA TRP A 71 -24.06 4.60 -25.24
C TRP A 71 -25.20 4.39 -26.24
N THR A 72 -24.87 4.39 -27.54
CA THR A 72 -25.82 4.04 -28.61
C THR A 72 -25.19 3.08 -29.63
N PRO A 73 -25.96 2.17 -30.24
CA PRO A 73 -25.43 1.28 -31.27
C PRO A 73 -25.01 2.03 -32.54
N GLY A 74 -25.68 3.15 -32.85
CA GLY A 74 -25.36 4.03 -33.98
C GLY A 74 -25.57 5.51 -33.67
N ASN A 75 -25.11 6.38 -34.55
CA ASN A 75 -25.26 7.83 -34.43
C ASN A 75 -25.20 8.48 -35.82
N SER A 76 -25.87 9.63 -36.00
CA SER A 76 -25.83 10.41 -37.25
C SER A 76 -24.48 11.10 -37.47
N VAL A 77 -23.71 11.36 -36.41
CA VAL A 77 -22.35 11.93 -36.46
C VAL A 77 -21.33 10.80 -36.55
N ALA A 78 -20.57 10.78 -37.65
CA ALA A 78 -19.69 9.65 -37.99
C ALA A 78 -18.50 9.46 -37.04
N THR A 79 -18.14 10.49 -36.26
CA THR A 79 -17.07 10.47 -35.24
C THR A 79 -17.60 10.51 -33.81
N SER A 80 -18.92 10.40 -33.63
CA SER A 80 -19.59 10.52 -32.32
C SER A 80 -18.91 9.70 -31.23
N ASN A 81 -18.96 10.21 -30.00
CA ASN A 81 -18.47 9.55 -28.79
C ASN A 81 -19.52 8.61 -28.16
N HIS A 82 -20.81 8.73 -28.53
CA HIS A 82 -21.88 7.85 -28.02
C HIS A 82 -21.67 6.37 -28.38
N PRO A 83 -21.28 5.99 -29.62
CA PRO A 83 -21.02 4.59 -29.95
C PRO A 83 -19.85 3.97 -29.18
N GLY A 84 -19.01 4.79 -28.54
CA GLY A 84 -17.94 4.37 -27.64
C GLY A 84 -18.33 4.37 -26.17
N GLY A 85 -19.52 4.87 -25.80
CA GLY A 85 -19.97 4.99 -24.42
C GLY A 85 -19.16 6.02 -23.62
N THR A 86 -18.60 7.02 -24.29
CA THR A 86 -17.72 8.06 -23.71
C THR A 86 -18.31 9.46 -23.84
N ALA A 87 -19.60 9.56 -24.15
CA ALA A 87 -20.38 10.78 -24.09
C ALA A 87 -21.79 10.53 -23.56
N ILE A 88 -22.37 11.59 -22.99
CA ILE A 88 -23.71 11.62 -22.43
C ILE A 88 -24.46 12.83 -22.97
N ASP A 89 -25.72 12.63 -23.29
CA ASP A 89 -26.68 13.73 -23.50
C ASP A 89 -27.57 13.77 -22.26
N LEU A 90 -27.68 14.95 -21.64
CA LEU A 90 -28.44 15.16 -20.43
C LEU A 90 -29.60 16.11 -20.71
N ASN A 91 -30.81 15.71 -20.33
CA ASN A 91 -32.03 16.53 -20.43
C ASN A 91 -32.26 17.13 -21.83
N TRP A 92 -32.12 16.34 -22.90
CA TRP A 92 -32.09 16.85 -24.28
C TRP A 92 -33.36 17.61 -24.72
N ASN A 93 -34.52 17.40 -24.07
CA ASN A 93 -35.72 18.18 -24.38
C ASN A 93 -35.60 19.64 -23.89
N SER A 94 -34.79 19.90 -22.86
CA SER A 94 -34.47 21.24 -22.35
C SER A 94 -33.34 21.90 -23.14
N HIS A 95 -32.45 21.11 -23.74
CA HIS A 95 -31.20 21.57 -24.35
C HIS A 95 -31.13 21.14 -25.84
N PRO A 96 -31.95 21.74 -26.72
CA PRO A 96 -32.06 21.31 -28.11
C PRO A 96 -30.76 21.50 -28.90
N PHE A 97 -30.40 20.49 -29.68
CA PHE A 97 -29.25 20.49 -30.59
C PHE A 97 -29.21 21.73 -31.51
N GLN A 98 -28.01 22.29 -31.72
CA GLN A 98 -27.72 23.49 -32.53
C GLN A 98 -28.37 24.79 -32.02
N LYS A 99 -28.84 24.83 -30.77
CA LYS A 99 -29.32 26.05 -30.13
C LYS A 99 -28.47 26.39 -28.92
N ARG A 100 -28.22 27.69 -28.74
CA ARG A 100 -27.47 28.25 -27.60
C ARG A 100 -28.43 28.93 -26.62
N GLY A 101 -28.08 28.92 -25.34
CA GLY A 101 -28.74 29.74 -24.32
C GLY A 101 -29.85 29.00 -23.56
N SER A 102 -29.78 27.67 -23.48
CA SER A 102 -30.68 26.88 -22.63
C SER A 102 -30.30 26.91 -21.14
N LEU A 103 -29.05 27.24 -20.80
CA LEU A 103 -28.60 27.48 -19.43
C LEU A 103 -28.65 28.98 -19.07
N ASN A 104 -29.15 29.30 -17.87
CA ASN A 104 -29.14 30.66 -17.34
C ASN A 104 -27.74 31.07 -16.81
N ALA A 105 -27.57 32.34 -16.46
CA ALA A 105 -26.26 32.87 -16.03
C ALA A 105 -25.65 32.15 -14.80
N ALA A 106 -26.46 31.74 -13.83
CA ALA A 106 -25.99 31.02 -12.65
C ALA A 106 -25.59 29.57 -12.97
N GLN A 107 -26.35 28.92 -13.86
CA GLN A 107 -26.01 27.60 -14.39
C GLN A 107 -24.71 27.66 -15.21
N MET A 108 -24.53 28.68 -16.06
CA MET A 108 -23.31 28.90 -16.83
C MET A 108 -22.08 29.14 -15.94
N ALA A 109 -22.23 29.89 -14.83
CA ALA A 109 -21.17 30.09 -13.85
C ALA A 109 -20.80 28.76 -13.15
N THR A 110 -21.81 27.98 -12.74
CA THR A 110 -21.59 26.67 -12.13
C THR A 110 -20.95 25.68 -13.11
N MET A 111 -21.35 25.70 -14.38
CA MET A 111 -20.74 24.89 -15.44
C MET A 111 -19.25 25.23 -15.61
N ALA A 112 -18.89 26.51 -15.60
CA ALA A 112 -17.48 26.92 -15.67
C ALA A 112 -16.66 26.40 -14.49
N GLU A 113 -17.23 26.40 -13.27
CA GLU A 113 -16.58 25.81 -12.10
C GLU A 113 -16.45 24.28 -12.22
N MET A 114 -17.46 23.59 -12.77
CA MET A 114 -17.41 22.15 -13.03
C MET A 114 -16.32 21.83 -14.06
N GLU A 115 -16.28 22.50 -15.20
CA GLU A 115 -15.24 22.33 -16.23
C GLU A 115 -13.83 22.52 -15.64
N ALA A 116 -13.63 23.54 -14.80
CA ALA A 116 -12.37 23.77 -14.11
C ALA A 116 -12.03 22.67 -13.09
N PHE A 117 -13.03 22.21 -12.32
CA PHE A 117 -12.85 21.13 -11.34
C PHE A 117 -12.44 19.82 -12.00
N TYR A 118 -13.00 19.48 -13.17
CA TYR A 118 -12.71 18.21 -13.86
C TYR A 118 -11.36 18.18 -14.57
N GLU A 119 -10.59 19.29 -14.56
CA GLU A 119 -9.20 19.34 -15.04
C GLU A 119 -9.04 18.80 -16.48
N GLY A 120 -10.06 19.04 -17.33
CA GLY A 120 -10.10 18.56 -18.72
C GLY A 120 -10.38 17.06 -18.91
N ASN A 121 -10.77 16.34 -17.85
CA ASN A 121 -11.17 14.92 -17.96
C ASN A 121 -12.61 14.75 -18.47
N VAL A 122 -13.47 15.75 -18.32
CA VAL A 122 -14.82 15.82 -18.90
C VAL A 122 -15.01 17.21 -19.52
N PHE A 123 -15.69 17.27 -20.65
CA PHE A 123 -15.91 18.48 -21.44
C PHE A 123 -17.40 18.65 -21.74
N TRP A 124 -17.90 19.89 -21.71
CA TRP A 124 -19.28 20.23 -22.08
C TRP A 124 -19.34 20.93 -23.44
N ALA A 125 -20.12 20.37 -24.37
CA ALA A 125 -20.16 20.81 -25.76
C ALA A 125 -20.94 22.10 -26.01
N GLY A 126 -21.56 22.68 -24.98
CA GLY A 126 -22.15 24.03 -25.07
C GLY A 126 -21.12 25.11 -25.42
N ARG A 127 -19.81 24.85 -25.28
CA ARG A 127 -18.72 25.74 -25.69
C ARG A 127 -18.38 25.69 -27.18
N TRP A 128 -18.85 24.69 -27.92
CA TRP A 128 -18.53 24.57 -29.35
C TRP A 128 -19.18 25.67 -30.17
N ASP A 129 -18.48 26.09 -31.23
CA ASP A 129 -19.02 27.04 -32.21
C ASP A 129 -19.96 26.35 -33.20
N ASN A 130 -19.63 25.11 -33.60
CA ASN A 130 -20.45 24.33 -34.53
C ASN A 130 -20.17 22.81 -34.40
N PRO A 131 -21.20 21.96 -34.19
CA PRO A 131 -22.54 22.35 -33.76
C PRO A 131 -22.52 22.87 -32.31
N VAL A 132 -23.43 23.77 -31.98
CA VAL A 132 -23.71 24.09 -30.57
C VAL A 132 -24.47 22.92 -29.97
N ASP A 133 -24.00 22.37 -28.85
CA ASP A 133 -24.61 21.18 -28.26
C ASP A 133 -24.62 21.24 -26.71
N GLU A 134 -25.64 21.91 -26.16
CA GLU A 134 -25.73 22.17 -24.71
C GLU A 134 -26.23 20.97 -23.88
N MET A 135 -26.82 19.93 -24.51
CA MET A 135 -27.14 18.66 -23.84
C MET A 135 -25.90 17.76 -23.67
N HIS A 136 -24.90 17.93 -24.54
CA HIS A 136 -23.83 16.98 -24.71
C HIS A 136 -22.64 17.24 -23.79
N SER A 137 -22.17 16.19 -23.12
CA SER A 137 -20.92 16.16 -22.37
C SER A 137 -20.15 14.90 -22.71
N GLN A 138 -18.81 14.95 -22.70
CA GLN A 138 -17.97 13.82 -23.09
C GLN A 138 -16.73 13.70 -22.23
N VAL A 139 -16.15 12.50 -22.18
CA VAL A 139 -14.78 12.33 -21.67
C VAL A 139 -13.85 13.21 -22.51
N GLY A 140 -12.97 13.95 -21.85
CA GLY A 140 -12.15 14.99 -22.48
C GLY A 140 -11.10 14.45 -23.44
N TYR A 141 -10.55 15.33 -24.27
CA TYR A 141 -9.42 15.02 -25.15
C TYR A 141 -8.15 14.71 -24.36
N ASP A 142 -7.19 14.03 -24.99
CA ASP A 142 -5.92 13.62 -24.37
C ASP A 142 -6.10 12.85 -23.04
N THR A 143 -7.18 12.09 -22.92
CA THR A 143 -7.44 11.19 -21.79
C THR A 143 -7.25 9.72 -22.18
N TYR A 144 -7.04 9.43 -23.47
CA TYR A 144 -6.72 8.10 -23.98
C TYR A 144 -5.47 8.11 -24.87
N ASP A 145 -4.50 7.27 -24.53
CA ASP A 145 -3.29 6.98 -25.28
C ASP A 145 -3.58 5.87 -26.29
N GLN A 146 -3.92 6.27 -27.52
CA GLN A 146 -4.23 5.35 -28.62
C GLN A 146 -3.04 4.48 -29.01
N ALA A 147 -1.81 4.99 -28.89
CA ALA A 147 -0.60 4.27 -29.28
C ALA A 147 -0.36 3.06 -28.36
N ASN A 148 -0.70 3.20 -27.07
CA ASN A 148 -0.54 2.14 -26.08
C ASN A 148 -1.86 1.45 -25.68
N ASP A 149 -2.97 1.81 -26.34
CA ASP A 149 -4.34 1.38 -26.08
C ASP A 149 -4.71 1.43 -24.58
N ARG A 150 -4.54 2.58 -23.94
CA ARG A 150 -4.83 2.77 -22.51
C ARG A 150 -5.22 4.21 -22.17
N PRO A 151 -5.93 4.46 -21.05
CA PRO A 151 -6.12 5.82 -20.54
C PRO A 151 -4.78 6.47 -20.15
N PHE A 152 -4.68 7.80 -20.29
CA PHE A 152 -3.52 8.53 -19.77
C PHE A 152 -3.51 8.49 -18.23
N PRO A 153 -2.33 8.43 -17.57
CA PRO A 153 -2.23 8.38 -16.11
C PRO A 153 -2.97 9.51 -15.38
N LYS A 154 -3.04 10.70 -15.99
CA LYS A 154 -3.75 11.87 -15.44
C LYS A 154 -5.22 11.57 -15.10
N VAL A 155 -5.86 10.68 -15.86
CA VAL A 155 -7.27 10.33 -15.67
C VAL A 155 -7.47 9.59 -14.35
N GLN A 156 -6.58 8.63 -14.06
CA GLN A 156 -6.67 7.85 -12.83
C GLN A 156 -6.27 8.69 -11.63
N ASP A 157 -5.26 9.55 -11.76
CA ASP A 157 -4.89 10.53 -10.74
C ASP A 157 -6.08 11.44 -10.37
N PHE A 158 -6.78 11.99 -11.37
CA PHE A 158 -8.01 12.76 -11.14
C PHE A 158 -9.07 11.95 -10.39
N ILE A 159 -9.38 10.73 -10.86
CA ILE A 159 -10.37 9.86 -10.22
C ILE A 159 -10.02 9.65 -8.74
N ASN A 160 -8.76 9.31 -8.45
CA ASN A 160 -8.30 9.03 -7.09
C ASN A 160 -8.37 10.27 -6.19
N ARG A 161 -8.06 11.46 -6.73
CA ARG A 161 -8.05 12.71 -5.94
C ARG A 161 -9.41 13.34 -5.77
N LYS A 162 -10.36 13.11 -6.69
CA LYS A 162 -11.54 13.97 -6.83
C LYS A 162 -12.87 13.23 -6.84
N ILE A 163 -12.90 11.92 -7.09
CA ILE A 163 -14.14 11.13 -7.16
C ILE A 163 -14.22 10.18 -5.95
N ARG A 164 -15.36 10.18 -5.27
CA ARG A 164 -15.66 9.34 -4.10
C ARG A 164 -16.09 7.95 -4.52
N ALA A 165 -15.94 6.99 -3.61
CA ALA A 165 -16.35 5.60 -3.83
C ALA A 165 -17.86 5.40 -4.06
N ASP A 166 -18.69 6.33 -3.59
CA ASP A 166 -20.15 6.32 -3.80
C ASP A 166 -20.59 6.95 -5.13
N GLY A 167 -19.65 7.25 -6.02
CA GLY A 167 -19.90 7.78 -7.36
C GLY A 167 -20.08 9.30 -7.43
N PHE A 168 -20.09 10.01 -6.30
CA PHE A 168 -20.10 11.48 -6.29
C PHE A 168 -18.69 12.05 -6.49
N SER A 169 -18.58 13.18 -7.18
CA SER A 169 -17.37 13.99 -7.10
C SER A 169 -17.29 14.77 -5.78
N THR A 170 -16.10 15.30 -5.47
CA THR A 170 -15.91 16.23 -4.35
C THR A 170 -16.30 17.68 -4.67
N PHE A 171 -16.71 17.97 -5.91
CA PHE A 171 -17.14 19.30 -6.33
C PHE A 171 -18.27 19.81 -5.44
N ARG A 172 -18.05 20.93 -4.74
CA ARG A 172 -19.02 21.57 -3.81
C ARG A 172 -19.61 20.66 -2.72
N ARG A 173 -19.00 19.50 -2.44
CA ARG A 173 -19.51 18.53 -1.44
C ARG A 173 -18.66 18.46 -0.16
N GLY A 174 -17.76 19.40 0.07
CA GLY A 174 -17.06 19.64 1.35
C GLY A 174 -16.20 18.49 1.90
N GLY A 175 -16.22 17.32 1.27
CA GLY A 175 -15.34 16.21 1.60
C GLY A 175 -14.03 16.35 0.85
N THR A 176 -12.92 16.29 1.56
CA THR A 176 -11.75 15.59 1.02
C THR A 176 -12.25 14.26 0.46
N VAL A 177 -11.78 13.82 -0.72
CA VAL A 177 -11.90 12.38 -1.03
C VAL A 177 -11.33 11.69 0.21
N PRO A 178 -12.13 10.91 0.97
CA PRO A 178 -11.53 10.10 2.02
C PRO A 178 -10.41 9.36 1.29
N PRO A 179 -9.15 9.37 1.79
CA PRO A 179 -8.14 8.49 1.19
C PRO A 179 -8.85 7.15 1.02
N PRO A 180 -8.86 6.57 -0.21
CA PRO A 180 -9.67 5.39 -0.50
C PRO A 180 -9.47 4.48 0.69
N PRO A 181 -10.56 4.15 1.45
CA PRO A 181 -10.45 3.62 2.81
C PRO A 181 -9.34 2.61 2.74
N ALA A 182 -8.23 2.82 3.47
CA ALA A 182 -7.01 2.04 3.27
C ALA A 182 -7.49 0.60 3.15
N GLY A 183 -7.54 0.10 1.91
CA GLY A 183 -8.19 -1.17 1.68
C GLY A 183 -7.41 -2.07 2.59
N ASN A 184 -8.09 -2.82 3.47
CA ASN A 184 -7.34 -3.82 4.23
C ASN A 184 -6.47 -4.56 3.20
N GLN A 185 -5.24 -4.93 3.54
CA GLN A 185 -4.24 -5.30 2.52
C GLN A 185 -4.79 -6.35 1.51
N ALA A 186 -5.75 -7.17 1.93
CA ALA A 186 -6.55 -8.05 1.08
C ALA A 186 -7.34 -7.35 -0.04
N ASP A 187 -8.04 -6.24 0.18
CA ASP A 187 -8.72 -5.47 -0.89
C ASP A 187 -7.72 -4.92 -1.91
N VAL A 188 -6.64 -4.29 -1.42
CA VAL A 188 -5.58 -3.77 -2.28
C VAL A 188 -4.99 -4.89 -3.13
N LEU A 189 -4.69 -6.03 -2.51
CA LEU A 189 -4.19 -7.21 -3.20
C LEU A 189 -5.20 -7.76 -4.22
N ALA A 190 -6.49 -7.84 -3.87
CA ALA A 190 -7.55 -8.33 -4.76
C ALA A 190 -7.60 -7.50 -6.05
N ARG A 191 -7.61 -6.18 -5.90
CA ARG A 191 -7.64 -5.22 -7.01
C ARG A 191 -6.34 -5.25 -7.82
N ALA A 192 -5.18 -5.30 -7.16
CA ALA A 192 -3.87 -5.33 -7.80
C ALA A 192 -3.65 -6.61 -8.62
N ALA A 193 -3.95 -7.77 -8.05
CA ALA A 193 -3.76 -9.07 -8.69
C ALA A 193 -4.91 -9.45 -9.65
N GLY A 194 -6.07 -8.80 -9.53
CA GLY A 194 -7.27 -9.12 -10.30
C GLY A 194 -7.87 -10.47 -9.86
N ILE A 195 -7.97 -10.68 -8.56
CA ILE A 195 -8.50 -11.90 -7.92
C ILE A 195 -9.66 -11.55 -6.98
N THR A 196 -10.40 -12.56 -6.51
CA THR A 196 -11.47 -12.35 -5.54
C THR A 196 -10.91 -11.90 -4.18
N LEU A 197 -11.69 -11.13 -3.43
CA LEU A 197 -11.31 -10.70 -2.08
C LEU A 197 -11.01 -11.90 -1.17
N ALA A 198 -11.84 -12.95 -1.22
CA ALA A 198 -11.62 -14.18 -0.44
C ALA A 198 -10.24 -14.79 -0.73
N LYS A 199 -9.87 -14.94 -2.01
CA LYS A 199 -8.55 -15.44 -2.36
C LYS A 199 -7.44 -14.50 -1.90
N ALA A 200 -7.63 -13.20 -2.08
CA ALA A 200 -6.64 -12.22 -1.66
C ALA A 200 -6.39 -12.33 -0.15
N THR A 201 -7.44 -12.47 0.67
CA THR A 201 -7.33 -12.73 2.11
C THR A 201 -6.53 -14.00 2.39
N ASP A 202 -6.83 -15.11 1.71
CA ASP A 202 -6.16 -16.39 1.95
C ASP A 202 -4.66 -16.36 1.64
N ILE A 203 -4.26 -15.66 0.57
CA ILE A 203 -2.86 -15.64 0.11
C ILE A 203 -2.07 -14.45 0.66
N LEU A 204 -2.73 -13.49 1.30
CA LEU A 204 -2.12 -12.23 1.73
C LEU A 204 -0.84 -12.43 2.55
N PRO A 205 -0.77 -13.32 3.56
CA PRO A 205 0.47 -13.52 4.32
C PRO A 205 1.63 -14.00 3.43
N GLY A 206 1.35 -14.89 2.47
CA GLY A 206 2.36 -15.37 1.52
C GLY A 206 2.84 -14.28 0.56
N VAL A 207 1.94 -13.38 0.13
CA VAL A 207 2.29 -12.23 -0.73
C VAL A 207 3.12 -11.21 0.03
N VAL A 208 2.72 -10.83 1.25
CA VAL A 208 3.46 -9.86 2.08
C VAL A 208 4.88 -10.37 2.35
N ASN A 209 5.01 -11.62 2.80
CA ASN A 209 6.32 -12.25 3.03
C ASN A 209 7.14 -12.33 1.74
N GLY A 210 6.51 -12.72 0.63
CA GLY A 210 7.17 -12.78 -0.68
C GLY A 210 7.69 -11.43 -1.14
N LEU A 211 6.91 -10.36 -1.00
CA LEU A 211 7.30 -8.99 -1.36
C LEU A 211 8.47 -8.50 -0.48
N ARG A 212 8.36 -8.69 0.84
CA ARG A 212 9.41 -8.34 1.81
C ARG A 212 10.73 -9.05 1.47
N ASP A 213 10.68 -10.36 1.33
CA ASP A 213 11.87 -11.19 1.10
C ASP A 213 12.43 -11.03 -0.33
N SER A 214 11.64 -10.49 -1.27
CA SER A 214 12.09 -10.08 -2.60
C SER A 214 12.63 -8.64 -2.64
N GLU A 215 12.65 -7.91 -1.52
CA GLU A 215 13.03 -6.49 -1.42
C GLU A 215 12.20 -5.57 -2.34
N CYS A 216 10.91 -5.90 -2.50
CA CYS A 216 9.97 -5.12 -3.30
C CYS A 216 9.41 -3.94 -2.48
N THR A 217 10.24 -2.93 -2.22
CA THR A 217 9.95 -1.85 -1.27
C THR A 217 9.30 -0.59 -1.86
N ASN A 218 8.96 -0.61 -3.15
CA ASN A 218 8.35 0.52 -3.84
C ASN A 218 7.25 0.06 -4.81
N ILE A 219 6.44 1.02 -5.26
CA ILE A 219 5.28 0.81 -6.14
C ILE A 219 5.64 0.00 -7.39
N ASN A 220 6.74 0.35 -8.06
CA ASN A 220 7.16 -0.29 -9.31
C ASN A 220 7.54 -1.76 -9.09
N ARG A 221 8.30 -2.06 -8.02
CA ARG A 221 8.70 -3.42 -7.66
C ARG A 221 7.50 -4.26 -7.25
N ILE A 222 6.62 -3.73 -6.41
CA ILE A 222 5.41 -4.44 -5.95
C ILE A 222 4.51 -4.79 -7.14
N ALA A 223 4.26 -3.81 -8.02
CA ALA A 223 3.45 -4.04 -9.21
C ALA A 223 4.07 -5.08 -10.16
N MET A 224 5.39 -5.03 -10.37
CA MET A 224 6.11 -5.99 -11.22
C MET A 224 6.04 -7.39 -10.63
N TRP A 225 6.28 -7.52 -9.33
CA TRP A 225 6.22 -8.79 -8.61
C TRP A 225 4.84 -9.42 -8.72
N LEU A 226 3.78 -8.67 -8.40
CA LEU A 226 2.40 -9.15 -8.50
C LEU A 226 2.03 -9.56 -9.93
N ALA A 227 2.51 -8.82 -10.93
CA ALA A 227 2.25 -9.12 -12.32
C ALA A 227 2.88 -10.44 -12.77
N GLN A 228 4.14 -10.64 -12.44
CA GLN A 228 4.89 -11.84 -12.80
C GLN A 228 4.35 -13.05 -12.05
N MET A 229 4.17 -12.93 -10.72
CA MET A 229 3.65 -14.04 -9.92
C MET A 229 2.22 -14.40 -10.29
N GLY A 230 1.37 -13.40 -10.55
CA GLY A 230 0.02 -13.63 -11.06
C GLY A 230 0.00 -14.30 -12.43
N HIS A 231 1.06 -14.19 -13.25
CA HIS A 231 1.16 -14.93 -14.49
C HIS A 231 1.65 -16.36 -14.26
N GLU A 232 2.80 -16.53 -13.60
CA GLU A 232 3.46 -17.83 -13.38
C GLU A 232 2.60 -18.81 -12.56
N SER A 233 1.76 -18.29 -11.65
CA SER A 233 0.88 -19.09 -10.80
C SER A 233 -0.56 -19.22 -11.30
N ALA A 234 -0.82 -18.87 -12.57
CA ALA A 234 -2.16 -18.85 -13.17
C ALA A 234 -3.18 -18.02 -12.36
N GLY A 235 -2.78 -16.83 -11.89
CA GLY A 235 -3.61 -15.95 -11.06
C GLY A 235 -3.69 -16.41 -9.61
N PHE A 236 -2.55 -16.87 -9.06
CA PHE A 236 -2.45 -17.43 -7.71
C PHE A 236 -3.40 -18.62 -7.52
N ASN A 237 -3.58 -19.44 -8.56
CA ASN A 237 -4.34 -20.69 -8.52
C ASN A 237 -3.46 -21.91 -8.31
N ALA A 238 -2.15 -21.78 -8.56
CA ALA A 238 -1.21 -22.90 -8.51
C ALA A 238 0.07 -22.53 -7.77
N THR A 239 0.41 -23.32 -6.76
CA THR A 239 1.73 -23.38 -6.13
C THR A 239 2.51 -24.62 -6.59
N GLU A 240 1.94 -25.43 -7.47
CA GLU A 240 2.55 -26.60 -8.08
C GLU A 240 2.11 -26.69 -9.53
N GLU A 241 3.06 -27.03 -10.41
CA GLU A 241 2.82 -27.22 -11.83
C GLU A 241 1.76 -28.31 -12.08
N TYR A 242 0.85 -28.07 -13.02
CA TYR A 242 -0.16 -29.07 -13.42
C TYR A 242 0.42 -30.26 -14.19
N ALA A 243 1.51 -30.05 -14.92
CA ALA A 243 2.19 -31.14 -15.62
C ALA A 243 2.85 -32.12 -14.64
N SER A 244 3.10 -33.35 -15.10
CA SER A 244 3.69 -34.39 -14.26
C SER A 244 5.15 -34.12 -13.87
N GLY A 245 5.86 -33.26 -14.61
CA GLY A 245 7.30 -33.04 -14.45
C GLY A 245 8.17 -34.10 -15.12
N ALA A 246 7.58 -35.14 -15.73
CA ALA A 246 8.34 -36.20 -16.42
C ALA A 246 9.23 -35.65 -17.56
N ALA A 247 8.83 -34.53 -18.18
CA ALA A 247 9.64 -33.83 -19.19
C ALA A 247 10.95 -33.23 -18.64
N TYR A 248 11.11 -33.13 -17.31
CA TYR A 248 12.35 -32.67 -16.69
C TYR A 248 13.30 -33.81 -16.31
N GLU A 249 12.94 -35.07 -16.57
CA GLU A 249 13.78 -36.22 -16.28
C GLU A 249 15.06 -36.19 -17.13
N GLY A 250 16.21 -36.52 -16.52
CA GLY A 250 17.50 -36.57 -17.22
C GLY A 250 18.08 -35.22 -17.62
N ARG A 251 17.45 -34.09 -17.25
CA ARG A 251 17.96 -32.72 -17.48
C ARG A 251 19.11 -32.38 -16.52
N CYS A 252 20.24 -33.06 -16.72
CA CYS A 252 21.43 -32.93 -15.90
C CYS A 252 22.14 -31.58 -16.03
N SER A 253 22.26 -31.07 -17.25
CA SER A 253 23.13 -29.92 -17.56
C SER A 253 22.60 -28.59 -17.06
N ASP A 254 21.28 -28.45 -16.90
CA ASP A 254 20.62 -27.18 -16.60
C ASP A 254 19.75 -27.24 -15.33
N LEU A 255 19.03 -28.35 -15.09
CA LEU A 255 18.18 -28.55 -13.92
C LEU A 255 18.82 -29.40 -12.82
N GLY A 256 19.94 -30.07 -13.11
CA GLY A 256 20.62 -30.98 -12.19
C GLY A 256 19.86 -32.28 -11.92
N ASN A 257 18.87 -32.62 -12.75
CA ASN A 257 18.05 -33.83 -12.61
C ASN A 257 18.81 -35.03 -13.18
N CYS A 258 19.76 -35.55 -12.39
CA CYS A 258 20.64 -36.64 -12.79
C CYS A 258 20.33 -37.99 -12.15
N GLN A 259 19.38 -38.03 -11.21
CA GLN A 259 18.95 -39.26 -10.57
C GLN A 259 17.58 -39.69 -11.12
N PRO A 260 17.35 -41.00 -11.30
CA PRO A 260 16.05 -41.50 -11.72
C PRO A 260 14.90 -40.98 -10.84
N GLY A 261 13.90 -40.37 -11.47
CA GLY A 261 12.71 -39.81 -10.81
C GLY A 261 12.82 -38.34 -10.42
N ASP A 262 13.96 -37.70 -10.68
CA ASP A 262 14.19 -36.28 -10.38
C ASP A 262 13.21 -35.36 -11.11
N GLY A 263 12.78 -35.70 -12.32
CA GLY A 263 11.88 -34.86 -13.10
C GLY A 263 10.55 -34.63 -12.38
N VAL A 264 9.90 -35.72 -11.95
CA VAL A 264 8.64 -35.66 -11.20
C VAL A 264 8.86 -35.11 -9.79
N ARG A 265 9.95 -35.50 -9.13
CA ARG A 265 10.27 -35.06 -7.77
C ARG A 265 10.46 -33.54 -7.72
N PHE A 266 11.25 -32.97 -8.63
CA PHE A 266 11.59 -31.55 -8.65
C PHE A 266 10.87 -30.78 -9.77
N LYS A 267 9.60 -31.11 -10.03
CA LYS A 267 8.73 -30.33 -10.91
C LYS A 267 8.43 -28.93 -10.34
N GLY A 268 7.87 -28.04 -11.15
CA GLY A 268 7.62 -26.65 -10.78
C GLY A 268 6.77 -26.50 -9.51
N ARG A 269 7.28 -25.73 -8.53
CA ARG A 269 6.54 -25.33 -7.31
C ARG A 269 6.81 -23.90 -6.88
N SER A 270 6.00 -23.40 -5.93
CA SER A 270 5.89 -22.00 -5.55
C SER A 270 5.35 -21.13 -6.70
N TRP A 271 5.01 -19.87 -6.45
CA TRP A 271 4.34 -19.03 -7.45
C TRP A 271 5.19 -18.72 -8.68
N ILE A 272 6.53 -18.80 -8.59
CA ILE A 272 7.43 -18.62 -9.73
C ILE A 272 7.81 -19.93 -10.44
N GLN A 273 7.29 -21.08 -10.00
CA GLN A 273 7.57 -22.40 -10.59
C GLN A 273 9.07 -22.77 -10.56
N ILE A 274 9.64 -22.84 -9.36
CA ILE A 274 10.99 -23.38 -9.15
C ILE A 274 11.04 -24.84 -9.58
N THR A 275 11.94 -25.15 -10.50
CA THR A 275 12.04 -26.47 -11.16
C THR A 275 13.48 -26.96 -11.14
N GLY A 276 13.68 -28.26 -10.93
CA GLY A 276 14.97 -28.94 -11.03
C GLY A 276 15.72 -29.06 -9.70
N ARG A 277 16.35 -30.21 -9.48
CA ARG A 277 17.13 -30.54 -8.27
C ARG A 277 18.12 -29.42 -7.92
N ALA A 278 18.86 -28.91 -8.89
CA ALA A 278 19.86 -27.87 -8.66
C ALA A 278 19.26 -26.58 -8.06
N ASN A 279 18.08 -26.17 -8.51
CA ASN A 279 17.41 -24.97 -7.98
C ASN A 279 16.81 -25.23 -6.61
N TYR A 280 16.18 -26.40 -6.40
CA TYR A 280 15.72 -26.82 -5.08
C TYR A 280 16.84 -26.84 -4.04
N THR A 281 18.03 -27.34 -4.40
CA THR A 281 19.19 -27.38 -3.49
C THR A 281 19.61 -25.96 -3.09
N LYS A 282 19.74 -25.06 -4.07
CA LYS A 282 20.16 -23.67 -3.82
C LYS A 282 19.13 -22.90 -3.01
N LEU A 283 17.84 -23.05 -3.32
CA LEU A 283 16.76 -22.40 -2.59
C LEU A 283 16.68 -22.91 -1.14
N SER A 284 16.82 -24.21 -0.93
CA SER A 284 16.79 -24.82 0.41
C SER A 284 17.95 -24.33 1.28
N ALA A 285 19.17 -24.27 0.74
CA ALA A 285 20.32 -23.74 1.45
C ALA A 285 20.17 -22.23 1.76
N TRP A 286 19.63 -21.45 0.81
CA TRP A 286 19.35 -20.04 1.02
C TRP A 286 18.28 -19.82 2.10
N ALA A 287 17.16 -20.54 2.05
CA ALA A 287 16.10 -20.43 3.04
C ALA A 287 16.61 -20.80 4.45
N TYR A 288 17.48 -21.81 4.57
CA TYR A 288 18.14 -22.16 5.82
C TYR A 288 19.05 -21.04 6.33
N SER A 289 19.85 -20.43 5.45
CA SER A 289 20.72 -19.29 5.82
C SER A 289 19.95 -18.07 6.32
N LYS A 290 18.67 -17.96 5.98
CA LYS A 290 17.74 -16.93 6.44
C LYS A 290 16.93 -17.33 7.69
N GLY A 291 17.14 -18.55 8.21
CA GLY A 291 16.38 -19.09 9.34
C GLY A 291 14.93 -19.46 9.03
N ILE A 292 14.56 -19.54 7.75
CA ILE A 292 13.16 -19.78 7.31
C ILE A 292 12.80 -21.27 7.38
N VAL A 293 13.78 -22.14 7.15
CA VAL A 293 13.62 -23.60 7.22
C VAL A 293 14.68 -24.20 8.15
N PRO A 294 14.40 -25.33 8.82
CA PRO A 294 15.26 -25.88 9.87
C PRO A 294 16.52 -26.58 9.36
N THR A 295 16.60 -26.96 8.07
CA THR A 295 17.75 -27.67 7.50
C THR A 295 18.11 -27.14 6.12
N PRO A 296 19.39 -27.19 5.71
CA PRO A 296 19.82 -26.75 4.38
C PRO A 296 19.28 -27.63 3.24
N THR A 297 18.82 -28.85 3.53
CA THR A 297 18.28 -29.82 2.56
C THR A 297 16.76 -29.96 2.59
N PHE A 298 16.06 -29.16 3.39
CA PHE A 298 14.62 -29.23 3.62
C PHE A 298 13.74 -29.50 2.37
N PHE A 299 13.92 -28.74 1.28
CA PHE A 299 13.14 -28.94 0.05
C PHE A 299 13.72 -30.03 -0.87
N ILE A 300 14.93 -30.53 -0.59
CA ILE A 300 15.46 -31.74 -1.22
C ILE A 300 14.87 -32.98 -0.57
N ASP A 301 14.81 -32.98 0.76
CA ASP A 301 14.30 -34.09 1.56
C ASP A 301 12.81 -34.31 1.25
N ASP A 302 12.01 -33.23 1.23
CA ASP A 302 10.64 -33.24 0.75
C ASP A 302 10.34 -32.05 -0.17
N SER A 303 10.47 -32.29 -1.48
CA SER A 303 10.19 -31.30 -2.53
C SER A 303 8.75 -30.80 -2.54
N ARG A 304 7.78 -31.58 -2.04
CA ARG A 304 6.35 -31.18 -2.07
C ARG A 304 6.07 -30.04 -1.12
N ARG A 305 6.89 -29.86 -0.08
CA ARG A 305 6.79 -28.73 0.85
C ARG A 305 6.80 -27.39 0.12
N LEU A 306 7.56 -27.25 -0.96
CA LEU A 306 7.62 -25.99 -1.71
C LEU A 306 6.27 -25.60 -2.38
N ALA A 307 5.30 -26.53 -2.46
CA ALA A 307 3.94 -26.24 -2.92
C ALA A 307 3.01 -25.75 -1.79
N GLU A 308 3.40 -25.86 -0.52
CA GLU A 308 2.59 -25.37 0.58
C GLU A 308 2.50 -23.83 0.54
N MET A 309 1.31 -23.28 0.85
CA MET A 309 1.04 -21.85 0.71
C MET A 309 2.01 -20.98 1.53
N GLN A 310 2.41 -21.44 2.71
CA GLN A 310 3.38 -20.75 3.57
C GLN A 310 4.76 -20.53 2.90
N TYR A 311 5.11 -21.36 1.90
CA TYR A 311 6.37 -21.26 1.16
C TYR A 311 6.18 -20.72 -0.26
N ALA A 312 4.95 -20.39 -0.67
CA ALA A 312 4.64 -19.97 -2.03
C ALA A 312 5.38 -18.69 -2.46
N GLY A 313 5.70 -17.79 -1.52
CA GLY A 313 6.50 -16.58 -1.73
C GLY A 313 8.02 -16.78 -1.74
N LEU A 314 8.54 -17.92 -1.26
CA LEU A 314 10.00 -18.15 -1.14
C LEU A 314 10.70 -18.34 -2.47
N GLY A 315 10.07 -19.06 -3.41
CA GLY A 315 10.57 -19.20 -4.77
C GLY A 315 10.81 -17.84 -5.43
N PRO A 316 9.80 -16.96 -5.48
CA PRO A 316 9.95 -15.59 -5.96
C PRO A 316 11.10 -14.86 -5.25
N ALA A 317 11.13 -14.86 -3.92
CA ALA A 317 12.16 -14.15 -3.14
C ALA A 317 13.58 -14.60 -3.48
N TRP A 318 13.85 -15.91 -3.47
CA TRP A 318 15.15 -16.45 -3.86
C TRP A 318 15.50 -16.11 -5.31
N TYR A 319 14.53 -16.22 -6.22
CA TYR A 319 14.79 -15.96 -7.64
C TYR A 319 15.13 -14.49 -7.88
N TRP A 320 14.39 -13.58 -7.24
CA TRP A 320 14.50 -12.14 -7.38
C TRP A 320 15.80 -11.58 -6.78
N THR A 321 16.24 -12.13 -5.65
CA THR A 321 17.38 -11.60 -4.89
C THR A 321 18.68 -12.36 -5.11
N VAL A 322 18.61 -13.64 -5.51
CA VAL A 322 19.78 -14.52 -5.63
C VAL A 322 19.96 -15.04 -7.04
N ALA A 323 18.93 -15.65 -7.65
CA ALA A 323 19.09 -16.27 -8.96
C ALA A 323 19.21 -15.24 -10.10
N ARG A 324 18.52 -14.09 -9.96
CA ARG A 324 18.46 -12.97 -10.89
C ARG A 324 18.44 -11.63 -10.13
N PRO A 325 19.55 -11.26 -9.47
CA PRO A 325 19.60 -10.13 -8.54
C PRO A 325 19.34 -8.75 -9.18
N ASP A 326 19.33 -8.67 -10.52
CA ASP A 326 19.09 -7.42 -11.25
C ASP A 326 17.60 -7.14 -11.53
N ILE A 327 16.68 -8.07 -11.21
CA ILE A 327 15.25 -7.87 -11.46
C ILE A 327 14.71 -6.64 -10.72
N ASN A 328 15.19 -6.33 -9.50
CA ASN A 328 14.77 -5.14 -8.78
C ASN A 328 15.11 -3.85 -9.52
N ALA A 329 16.32 -3.73 -10.07
CA ALA A 329 16.72 -2.57 -10.87
C ALA A 329 15.89 -2.45 -12.17
N LEU A 330 15.60 -3.58 -12.83
CA LEU A 330 14.71 -3.61 -14.01
C LEU A 330 13.28 -3.21 -13.66
N SER A 331 12.81 -3.62 -12.48
CA SER A 331 11.48 -3.26 -11.96
C SER A 331 11.40 -1.77 -11.66
N ASP A 332 12.43 -1.18 -11.05
CA ASP A 332 12.51 0.27 -10.81
C ASP A 332 12.40 1.07 -12.11
N ALA A 333 13.03 0.58 -13.19
CA ALA A 333 12.93 1.15 -14.53
C ALA A 333 11.60 0.88 -15.25
N GLY A 334 10.70 0.07 -14.66
CA GLY A 334 9.44 -0.34 -15.28
C GLY A 334 9.60 -1.28 -16.49
N ASP A 335 10.77 -1.92 -16.65
CA ASP A 335 11.09 -2.72 -17.83
C ASP A 335 10.51 -4.14 -17.74
N ILE A 336 9.20 -4.23 -18.02
CA ILE A 336 8.48 -5.50 -18.00
C ILE A 336 9.00 -6.51 -19.03
N VAL A 337 9.59 -6.05 -20.14
CA VAL A 337 10.10 -6.94 -21.20
C VAL A 337 11.35 -7.64 -20.71
N ALA A 338 12.29 -6.90 -20.11
CA ALA A 338 13.50 -7.47 -19.53
C ALA A 338 13.18 -8.38 -18.34
N VAL A 339 12.28 -7.97 -17.43
CA VAL A 339 11.87 -8.84 -16.30
C VAL A 339 11.24 -10.13 -16.79
N THR A 340 10.36 -10.06 -17.81
CA THR A 340 9.75 -11.25 -18.41
C THR A 340 10.81 -12.16 -19.03
N GLN A 341 11.81 -11.60 -19.70
CA GLN A 341 12.93 -12.36 -20.25
C GLN A 341 13.72 -13.08 -19.15
N ARG A 342 13.93 -12.44 -17.98
CA ARG A 342 14.66 -13.04 -16.86
C ARG A 342 13.93 -14.20 -16.22
N ILE A 343 12.61 -14.09 -16.09
CA ILE A 343 11.79 -15.11 -15.43
C ILE A 343 11.48 -16.27 -16.39
N ASN A 344 11.05 -15.96 -17.61
CA ASN A 344 10.56 -16.97 -18.55
C ASN A 344 11.65 -17.49 -19.51
N GLY A 345 12.79 -16.80 -19.64
CA GLY A 345 13.77 -17.08 -20.69
C GLY A 345 13.32 -16.67 -22.09
N GLY A 346 12.20 -15.95 -22.19
CA GLY A 346 11.56 -15.52 -23.44
C GLY A 346 10.46 -14.50 -23.16
N GLN A 347 9.57 -14.28 -24.13
CA GLN A 347 8.46 -13.32 -24.02
C GLN A 347 7.08 -14.00 -23.96
N ASN A 348 7.04 -15.27 -23.56
CA ASN A 348 5.77 -16.01 -23.49
C ASN A 348 4.83 -15.33 -22.49
N GLY A 349 3.61 -15.04 -22.95
CA GLY A 349 2.58 -14.40 -22.13
C GLY A 349 2.79 -12.90 -21.86
N ILE A 350 3.69 -12.21 -22.57
CA ILE A 350 4.02 -10.80 -22.31
C ILE A 350 2.80 -9.87 -22.30
N THR A 351 1.79 -10.10 -23.15
CA THR A 351 0.54 -9.32 -23.15
C THR A 351 -0.20 -9.45 -21.81
N ALA A 352 -0.40 -10.69 -21.34
CA ALA A 352 -1.06 -10.94 -20.06
C ALA A 352 -0.25 -10.36 -18.88
N ARG A 353 1.08 -10.44 -18.92
CA ARG A 353 1.96 -9.83 -17.91
C ARG A 353 1.81 -8.31 -17.89
N ARG A 354 1.77 -7.66 -19.06
CA ARG A 354 1.52 -6.21 -19.20
C ARG A 354 0.18 -5.81 -18.62
N ASP A 355 -0.87 -6.59 -18.87
CA ASP A 355 -2.21 -6.28 -18.34
C ASP A 355 -2.26 -6.40 -16.82
N ARG A 356 -1.57 -7.39 -16.24
CA ARG A 356 -1.42 -7.51 -14.78
C ARG A 356 -0.60 -6.37 -14.18
N TYR A 357 0.52 -6.03 -14.81
CA TYR A 357 1.37 -4.93 -14.36
C TYR A 357 0.64 -3.60 -14.40
N ARG A 358 -0.07 -3.31 -15.50
CA ARG A 358 -0.93 -2.11 -15.63
C ARG A 358 -2.00 -2.08 -14.54
N ARG A 359 -2.66 -3.21 -14.27
CA ARG A 359 -3.67 -3.30 -13.20
C ARG A 359 -3.07 -2.93 -11.84
N ALA A 360 -1.93 -3.54 -11.49
CA ALA A 360 -1.28 -3.31 -10.20
C ALA A 360 -0.73 -1.89 -10.08
N ILE A 361 0.06 -1.42 -11.05
CA ILE A 361 0.71 -0.10 -10.99
C ILE A 361 -0.29 1.05 -10.91
N ASN A 362 -1.50 0.88 -11.46
CA ASN A 362 -2.58 1.88 -11.40
C ASN A 362 -3.11 2.13 -9.97
N LEU A 363 -2.78 1.29 -8.99
CA LEU A 363 -3.15 1.52 -7.58
C LEU A 363 -2.20 2.52 -6.88
N GLY A 364 -1.02 2.81 -7.43
CA GLY A 364 -0.08 3.79 -6.88
C GLY A 364 0.31 3.48 -5.44
N ASP A 365 0.25 4.50 -4.58
CA ASP A 365 0.64 4.42 -3.16
C ASP A 365 -0.12 3.36 -2.35
N GLN A 366 -1.33 2.96 -2.79
CA GLN A 366 -2.07 1.88 -2.15
C GLN A 366 -1.25 0.58 -2.14
N LEU A 367 -0.39 0.33 -3.14
CA LEU A 367 0.46 -0.87 -3.15
C LEU A 367 1.44 -0.91 -1.98
N LEU A 368 1.86 0.24 -1.44
CA LEU A 368 2.80 0.29 -0.32
C LEU A 368 2.21 -0.33 0.95
N THR A 369 0.89 -0.38 1.07
CA THR A 369 0.23 -1.06 2.20
C THR A 369 0.55 -2.56 2.22
N LEU A 370 0.83 -3.20 1.08
CA LEU A 370 1.20 -4.62 1.00
C LEU A 370 2.61 -4.91 1.55
N THR A 371 3.40 -3.87 1.79
CA THR A 371 4.78 -3.96 2.29
C THR A 371 4.97 -3.28 3.63
N GLN A 372 4.00 -2.48 4.05
CA GLN A 372 3.86 -2.09 5.45
C GLN A 372 3.58 -3.38 6.19
N SER A 373 4.59 -3.88 6.89
CA SER A 373 4.40 -5.03 7.75
C SER A 373 3.20 -4.71 8.64
N GLY A 374 2.20 -5.59 8.64
CA GLY A 374 1.35 -5.75 9.81
C GLY A 374 2.15 -6.37 10.96
N ASP A 375 3.39 -5.91 11.18
CA ASP A 375 4.18 -6.27 12.36
C ASP A 375 3.51 -5.52 13.51
N ASP A 376 2.54 -6.20 14.14
CA ASP A 376 1.99 -5.92 15.46
C ASP A 376 1.78 -4.43 15.80
N ASP A 377 1.12 -3.68 14.92
CA ASP A 377 0.59 -2.38 15.31
C ASP A 377 -0.59 -2.63 16.23
N PHE A 378 -0.32 -2.74 17.54
CA PHE A 378 -1.30 -2.80 18.63
C PHE A 378 -2.45 -1.81 18.40
N MET A 379 -2.17 -0.65 17.78
CA MET A 379 -3.16 0.37 17.48
C MET A 379 -4.17 -0.07 16.42
N SER A 380 -3.80 -0.93 15.48
CA SER A 380 -4.69 -1.41 14.40
C SER A 380 -5.75 -2.41 14.88
N ALA A 381 -5.51 -3.08 16.02
CA ALA A 381 -6.47 -3.97 16.67
C ALA A 381 -7.54 -3.22 17.48
N LEU A 382 -7.36 -1.92 17.68
CA LEU A 382 -8.22 -1.06 18.49
C LEU A 382 -9.16 -0.25 17.60
N ASN A 383 -10.42 -0.10 18.04
CA ASN A 383 -11.35 0.83 17.44
C ASN A 383 -10.98 2.30 17.78
N ALA A 384 -11.63 3.26 17.13
CA ALA A 384 -11.28 4.68 17.29
C ALA A 384 -11.44 5.24 18.72
N ASP A 385 -12.30 4.63 19.54
CA ASP A 385 -12.47 5.03 20.94
C ASP A 385 -11.38 4.41 21.81
N GLU A 386 -11.04 3.15 21.60
CA GLU A 386 -9.94 2.45 22.26
C GLU A 386 -8.57 3.09 21.92
N GLN A 387 -8.36 3.53 20.67
CA GLN A 387 -7.15 4.26 20.29
C GLN A 387 -7.05 5.62 21.01
N ARG A 388 -8.18 6.32 21.18
CA ARG A 388 -8.23 7.58 21.93
C ARG A 388 -7.97 7.35 23.41
N GLU A 389 -8.51 6.28 23.98
CA GLU A 389 -8.25 5.87 25.37
C GLU A 389 -6.76 5.59 25.59
N VAL A 390 -6.11 4.82 24.71
CA VAL A 390 -4.66 4.56 24.78
C VAL A 390 -3.87 5.86 24.69
N LEU A 391 -4.22 6.76 23.78
CA LEU A 391 -3.57 8.06 23.66
C LEU A 391 -3.73 8.90 24.94
N ASP A 392 -4.91 8.88 25.57
CA ASP A 392 -5.15 9.59 26.81
C ASP A 392 -4.42 8.97 28.00
N LEU A 393 -4.30 7.64 28.07
CA LEU A 393 -3.44 6.95 29.04
C LEU A 393 -1.96 7.33 28.88
N LEU A 394 -1.45 7.39 27.64
CA LEU A 394 -0.09 7.84 27.37
C LEU A 394 0.12 9.31 27.77
N ARG A 395 -0.88 10.18 27.54
CA ARG A 395 -0.83 11.58 27.98
C ARG A 395 -0.88 11.70 29.50
N VAL A 396 -1.65 10.86 30.18
CA VAL A 396 -1.65 10.75 31.64
C VAL A 396 -0.26 10.42 32.16
N LEU A 397 0.43 9.47 31.53
CA LEU A 397 1.79 9.09 31.92
C LEU A 397 2.81 10.21 31.68
N ALA A 398 2.71 10.91 30.55
CA ALA A 398 3.78 11.78 30.05
C ALA A 398 3.54 13.29 30.22
N LYS A 399 2.31 13.75 30.48
CA LYS A 399 1.98 15.20 30.48
C LYS A 399 1.43 15.72 31.78
N ASN A 400 0.76 14.89 32.57
CA ASN A 400 0.06 15.34 33.75
C ASN A 400 0.96 15.20 34.98
N PRO A 401 1.36 16.31 35.65
CA PRO A 401 2.12 16.22 36.89
C PRO A 401 1.19 15.89 38.07
N TYR A 402 1.66 15.02 38.97
CA TYR A 402 0.93 14.51 40.13
C TYR A 402 1.58 14.96 41.44
N PRO A 403 0.82 15.10 42.55
CA PRO A 403 1.41 15.36 43.86
C PRO A 403 2.11 14.13 44.42
N SER A 404 3.11 14.34 45.28
CA SER A 404 3.76 13.24 46.00
C SER A 404 2.76 12.47 46.86
N ARG A 405 2.85 11.13 46.82
CA ARG A 405 2.06 10.25 47.70
C ARG A 405 2.78 9.94 49.03
N SER A 406 4.01 10.42 49.21
CA SER A 406 4.74 10.23 50.46
C SER A 406 4.03 10.93 51.62
N PRO A 407 3.86 10.27 52.79
CA PRO A 407 3.37 10.93 54.00
C PRO A 407 4.37 11.95 54.56
N LEU A 408 5.62 11.96 54.05
CA LEU A 408 6.69 12.87 54.44
C LEU A 408 6.95 13.99 53.41
N ARG A 409 6.04 14.20 52.45
CA ARG A 409 6.15 15.31 51.49
C ARG A 409 6.16 16.67 52.19
N HIS A 410 6.77 17.68 51.56
CA HIS A 410 6.74 19.03 52.13
C HIS A 410 5.30 19.53 52.30
N LEU A 411 5.03 20.27 53.40
CA LEU A 411 3.67 20.71 53.76
C LEU A 411 3.02 21.64 52.71
N GLY A 412 3.82 22.25 51.84
CA GLY A 412 3.37 23.05 50.68
C GLY A 412 3.81 22.49 49.33
N GLU A 413 4.19 21.20 49.26
CA GLU A 413 4.59 20.57 48.01
C GLU A 413 3.40 20.50 47.05
N GLY A 414 3.53 21.14 45.89
CA GLY A 414 2.56 21.05 44.80
C GLY A 414 2.68 19.73 44.04
N ASN A 415 2.31 19.76 42.75
CA ASN A 415 2.59 18.62 41.87
C ASN A 415 4.10 18.50 41.65
N ILE A 416 4.64 17.29 41.77
CA ILE A 416 6.08 17.04 41.75
C ILE A 416 6.58 16.75 40.33
N ASP A 417 5.95 15.82 39.60
CA ASP A 417 6.33 15.44 38.24
C ASP A 417 5.24 14.57 37.61
N THR A 418 5.38 14.29 36.32
CA THR A 418 4.64 13.27 35.55
C THR A 418 4.97 11.86 36.01
N ILE A 419 4.15 10.86 35.67
CA ILE A 419 4.43 9.46 36.05
C ILE A 419 5.74 8.97 35.42
N ALA A 420 6.01 9.33 34.17
CA ALA A 420 7.27 9.01 33.51
C ALA A 420 8.47 9.67 34.23
N GLY A 421 8.34 10.96 34.61
CA GLY A 421 9.36 11.66 35.39
C GLY A 421 9.58 11.07 36.78
N ILE A 422 8.52 10.68 37.48
CA ILE A 422 8.60 9.96 38.77
C ILE A 422 9.40 8.67 38.60
N GLY A 423 9.19 7.88 37.54
CA GLY A 423 9.94 6.65 37.30
C GLY A 423 11.45 6.89 37.08
N LEU A 424 11.83 7.95 36.37
CA LEU A 424 13.24 8.33 36.21
C LEU A 424 13.85 8.82 37.53
N ASN A 425 13.08 9.59 38.31
CA ASN A 425 13.50 10.04 39.63
C ASN A 425 13.63 8.85 40.60
N GLU A 426 12.79 7.82 40.49
CA GLU A 426 12.91 6.58 41.26
C GLU A 426 14.22 5.86 40.96
N ASP A 427 14.57 5.65 39.68
CA ASP A 427 15.88 5.08 39.31
C ASP A 427 17.04 5.84 39.96
N GLY A 428 17.09 7.16 39.76
CA GLY A 428 18.15 8.00 40.32
C GLY A 428 18.26 7.94 41.85
N ASN A 429 17.13 8.02 42.56
CA ASN A 429 17.12 7.99 44.03
C ASN A 429 17.37 6.59 44.60
N VAL A 430 16.81 5.54 44.00
CA VAL A 430 17.04 4.15 44.42
C VAL A 430 18.50 3.77 44.21
N HIS A 431 19.12 4.20 43.11
CA HIS A 431 20.54 3.96 42.87
C HIS A 431 21.42 4.51 44.01
N VAL A 432 21.11 5.71 44.51
CA VAL A 432 21.80 6.31 45.66
C VAL A 432 21.61 5.46 46.92
N VAL A 433 20.38 5.06 47.23
CA VAL A 433 20.08 4.24 48.42
C VAL A 433 20.81 2.90 48.36
N VAL A 434 20.74 2.20 47.22
CA VAL A 434 21.41 0.91 47.03
C VAL A 434 22.93 1.07 47.10
N SER A 435 23.49 2.14 46.54
CA SER A 435 24.93 2.41 46.61
C SER A 435 25.41 2.61 48.05
N ILE A 436 24.62 3.29 48.90
CA ILE A 436 24.93 3.43 50.32
C ILE A 436 24.92 2.05 51.00
N LEU A 437 23.89 1.23 50.76
CA LEU A 437 23.76 -0.09 51.37
C LEU A 437 24.88 -1.05 50.95
N LEU A 438 25.19 -1.12 49.65
CA LEU A 438 26.28 -1.93 49.11
C LEU A 438 27.65 -1.45 49.60
N GLY A 439 27.85 -0.13 49.67
CA GLY A 439 29.06 0.45 50.25
C GLY A 439 29.24 0.11 51.73
N LEU A 440 28.17 0.12 52.53
CA LEU A 440 28.20 -0.23 53.96
C LEU A 440 28.56 -1.69 54.22
N VAL A 441 28.18 -2.61 53.32
CA VAL A 441 28.57 -4.04 53.41
C VAL A 441 29.90 -4.33 52.73
N GLY A 442 30.49 -3.35 52.07
CA GLY A 442 31.83 -3.43 51.49
C GLY A 442 31.94 -4.03 50.11
N ASP A 443 30.91 -3.88 49.28
CA ASP A 443 30.99 -4.23 47.87
C ASP A 443 32.09 -3.41 47.17
N PRO A 444 33.15 -4.06 46.63
CA PRO A 444 34.30 -3.36 46.08
C PRO A 444 33.96 -2.56 44.83
N THR A 445 32.99 -3.00 44.03
CA THR A 445 32.58 -2.33 42.79
C THR A 445 31.90 -0.99 43.10
N THR A 446 30.98 -1.01 44.06
CA THR A 446 30.25 0.19 44.50
C THR A 446 31.18 1.18 45.18
N LEU A 447 32.12 0.71 46.01
CA LEU A 447 33.13 1.57 46.63
C LEU A 447 34.03 2.24 45.59
N ALA A 448 34.44 1.51 44.54
CA ALA A 448 35.22 2.07 43.44
C ALA A 448 34.42 3.14 42.67
N LEU A 449 33.14 2.88 42.38
CA LEU A 449 32.24 3.86 41.76
C LEU A 449 32.10 5.13 42.61
N LEU A 450 31.84 4.99 43.90
CA LEU A 450 31.73 6.14 44.80
C LEU A 450 33.03 6.94 44.86
N ALA A 451 34.19 6.27 44.89
CA ALA A 451 35.49 6.92 44.85
C ALA A 451 35.75 7.64 43.51
N GLU A 452 35.36 7.05 42.38
CA GLU A 452 35.42 7.69 41.06
C GLU A 452 34.62 8.99 41.05
N VAL A 453 33.35 8.94 41.46
CA VAL A 453 32.46 10.11 41.47
C VAL A 453 32.94 11.17 42.47
N ALA A 454 33.40 10.77 43.64
CA ALA A 454 33.99 11.68 44.62
C ALA A 454 35.27 12.37 44.11
N ASN A 455 35.98 11.74 43.18
CA ASN A 455 37.18 12.31 42.54
C ASN A 455 36.91 12.93 41.16
N ALA A 456 35.65 13.14 40.78
CA ALA A 456 35.30 13.69 39.48
C ALA A 456 36.04 15.01 39.18
N ASP A 457 36.59 15.11 37.97
CA ASP A 457 37.20 16.33 37.44
C ASP A 457 36.11 17.28 36.95
N LEU A 458 35.84 18.34 37.72
CA LEU A 458 34.79 19.31 37.39
C LEU A 458 35.15 20.23 36.23
N THR A 459 36.40 20.25 35.77
CA THR A 459 36.74 20.95 34.53
C THR A 459 36.27 20.16 33.31
N LYS A 460 36.29 18.82 33.41
CA LYS A 460 35.79 17.90 32.37
C LYS A 460 34.29 17.62 32.51
N TYR A 461 33.77 17.60 33.74
CA TYR A 461 32.38 17.28 34.08
C TYR A 461 31.76 18.35 34.99
N PRO A 462 31.53 19.57 34.48
CA PRO A 462 31.12 20.72 35.30
C PRO A 462 29.74 20.57 35.94
N ASP A 463 28.86 19.76 35.36
CA ASP A 463 27.52 19.44 35.85
C ASP A 463 27.51 18.50 37.06
N ARG A 464 28.63 17.80 37.33
CA ARG A 464 28.73 16.75 38.36
C ARG A 464 29.12 17.27 39.76
N ALA A 465 29.13 18.59 39.98
CA ALA A 465 29.58 19.19 41.23
C ALA A 465 28.76 18.70 42.46
N ALA A 466 27.44 18.58 42.32
CA ALA A 466 26.56 18.08 43.38
C ALA A 466 26.82 16.58 43.66
N ASP A 467 27.02 15.79 42.62
CA ASP A 467 27.23 14.35 42.71
C ASP A 467 28.55 14.03 43.41
N LYS A 468 29.61 14.77 43.05
CA LYS A 468 30.91 14.70 43.73
C LYS A 468 30.77 14.94 45.24
N ALA A 469 30.03 15.99 45.61
CA ALA A 469 29.80 16.33 47.01
C ALA A 469 28.92 15.29 47.75
N LEU A 470 27.98 14.65 47.06
CA LEU A 470 27.17 13.57 47.62
C LEU A 470 28.00 12.29 47.82
N ALA A 471 28.73 11.84 46.81
CA ALA A 471 29.58 10.65 46.89
C ALA A 471 30.64 10.77 47.99
N THR A 472 31.27 11.94 48.12
CA THR A 472 32.22 12.23 49.21
C THR A 472 31.58 12.07 50.59
N ARG A 473 30.36 12.61 50.78
CA ARG A 473 29.62 12.46 52.05
C ARG A 473 29.21 11.02 52.33
N ILE A 474 28.83 10.26 51.30
CA ILE A 474 28.50 8.84 51.44
C ILE A 474 29.73 8.04 51.88
N LEU A 475 30.89 8.27 51.27
CA LEU A 475 32.15 7.61 51.67
C LEU A 475 32.53 7.95 53.11
N LEU A 476 32.40 9.23 53.52
CA LEU A 476 32.61 9.63 54.92
C LEU A 476 31.64 8.93 55.87
N TYR A 477 30.36 8.83 55.49
CA TYR A 477 29.36 8.11 56.29
C TYR A 477 29.70 6.62 56.43
N ILE A 478 30.11 5.96 55.35
CA ILE A 478 30.57 4.56 55.38
C ILE A 478 31.80 4.43 56.28
N ALA A 479 32.79 5.32 56.15
CA ALA A 479 34.00 5.32 56.97
C ALA A 479 33.71 5.43 58.47
N THR A 480 32.75 6.28 58.84
CA THR A 480 32.36 6.44 60.25
C THR A 480 31.53 5.28 60.79
N THR A 481 30.72 4.65 59.94
CA THR A 481 29.74 3.62 60.34
C THR A 481 30.32 2.22 60.31
N ASN A 482 31.21 1.91 59.37
CA ASN A 482 31.87 0.61 59.22
C ASN A 482 33.33 0.77 58.74
N PRO A 483 34.25 1.25 59.60
CA PRO A 483 35.60 1.66 59.21
C PRO A 483 36.47 0.53 58.64
N THR A 484 36.17 -0.74 58.96
CA THR A 484 36.94 -1.91 58.49
C THR A 484 36.76 -2.19 57.00
N VAL A 485 35.65 -1.74 56.42
CA VAL A 485 35.29 -1.98 55.02
C VAL A 485 36.17 -1.19 54.04
N LEU A 486 36.57 0.04 54.39
CA LEU A 486 37.44 0.85 53.54
C LEU A 486 38.91 0.42 53.64
N GLN A 487 39.32 -0.14 54.79
CA GLN A 487 40.68 -0.67 54.99
C GLN A 487 40.94 -1.96 54.19
N ALA A 488 39.91 -2.78 53.95
CA ALA A 488 40.02 -4.01 53.16
C ALA A 488 40.14 -3.78 51.65
N ASN A 489 39.64 -2.64 51.15
CA ASN A 489 39.52 -2.35 49.71
C ASN A 489 40.45 -1.24 49.19
N GLY A 490 41.38 -0.73 50.01
CA GLY A 490 42.42 0.22 49.57
C GLY A 490 41.93 1.62 49.17
N ALA A 491 40.67 1.95 49.45
CA ALA A 491 40.10 3.27 49.19
C ALA A 491 40.31 4.18 50.42
N SER A 492 41.38 4.96 50.44
CA SER A 492 41.53 6.05 51.42
C SER A 492 40.55 7.18 51.07
N ALA A 493 39.73 7.56 52.06
CA ALA A 493 38.74 8.64 51.96
C ALA A 493 39.34 10.01 51.65
#